data_AF-A0A2D6G918-F1
#
_entry.id   AF-A0A2D6G918-F1
#
_cell.length_a   1.000
_cell.length_b   1.000
_cell.length_c   1.000
_cell.angle_alpha   90.00
_cell.angle_beta   90.00
_cell.angle_gamma   90.00
#
_symmetry.space_group_name_H-M   'P 1'
#
loop_
_entity.id
_entity.type
_entity.pdbx_description
1 polymer ?
#
loop_
_entity_poly.entity_id
_entity_poly.type
_entity_poly.pdbx_seq_one_letter_code
_entity_poly.pdbx_strand_id
1 'polypeptide(L)'
;MIVQSAADGDAHFVIAMRQHTAFAGSLARNFGNDTFVGLSPREPMQFIVEHHDQGWVELDVEAPQDPATGLPYNLTATPLLQIISTSAGSPAFNAGHHPFSGLISSMHTFGLYNGRYGLSDKVFLDMIPDELRPNVDEMLASELERQAALTTALEATDPGYASDEYVLHAYKQLQFFDTLSLHLHLNPVGGRGDTEFPNVPRSVGDDVVVSLVEHDDGVYSLDPYPFALDGLDVFTEGRYLFPQQVGTDLGALLADTEISAQHVRLVAA
;
A
#
# COMPACT_ATOMS: atom_id res chain seq x y z
N MET A 1 8.18 -6.28 -3.94
CA MET A 1 7.62 -6.04 -5.28
C MET A 1 6.32 -6.80 -5.44
N ILE A 2 5.46 -6.39 -6.37
CA ILE A 2 4.28 -7.16 -6.79
C ILE A 2 4.61 -7.85 -8.11
N VAL A 3 4.41 -9.16 -8.17
CA VAL A 3 4.62 -9.97 -9.39
C VAL A 3 3.28 -10.60 -9.77
N GLN A 4 2.68 -10.11 -10.86
CA GLN A 4 1.41 -10.65 -11.36
C GLN A 4 1.60 -12.08 -11.88
N SER A 5 0.56 -12.91 -11.75
CA SER A 5 0.52 -14.20 -12.44
C SER A 5 0.45 -14.00 -13.96
N ALA A 6 0.97 -14.98 -14.70
CA ALA A 6 0.93 -15.05 -16.15
C ALA A 6 0.70 -16.51 -16.59
N ALA A 7 0.28 -16.72 -17.83
CA ALA A 7 0.18 -18.06 -18.40
C ALA A 7 1.58 -18.68 -18.57
N ASP A 8 1.64 -20.01 -18.64
CA ASP A 8 2.90 -20.74 -18.79
C ASP A 8 3.66 -20.27 -20.03
N GLY A 9 4.87 -19.75 -19.81
CA GLY A 9 5.76 -19.28 -20.88
C GLY A 9 5.56 -17.80 -21.27
N ASP A 10 4.63 -17.08 -20.64
CA ASP A 10 4.47 -15.64 -20.82
C ASP A 10 5.28 -14.83 -19.79
N ALA A 11 5.48 -13.54 -20.07
CA ALA A 11 6.16 -12.63 -19.17
C ALA A 11 5.22 -12.14 -18.06
N HIS A 12 5.75 -12.04 -16.85
CA HIS A 12 5.05 -11.52 -15.69
C HIS A 12 5.20 -10.00 -15.60
N PHE A 13 4.13 -9.29 -15.30
CA PHE A 13 4.21 -7.86 -15.02
C PHE A 13 4.68 -7.64 -13.58
N VAL A 14 5.87 -7.06 -13.45
CA VAL A 14 6.54 -6.78 -12.19
C VAL A 14 6.38 -5.30 -11.86
N ILE A 15 5.86 -5.01 -10.67
CA ILE A 15 5.62 -3.67 -10.15
C ILE A 15 6.49 -3.49 -8.89
N ALA A 16 7.35 -2.50 -8.91
CA ALA A 16 8.11 -2.09 -7.72
C ALA A 16 7.17 -1.46 -6.68
N MET A 17 7.48 -1.57 -5.39
CA MET A 17 6.64 -0.98 -4.35
C MET A 17 6.51 0.54 -4.49
N ARG A 18 7.57 1.23 -4.93
CA ARG A 18 7.49 2.66 -5.27
C ARG A 18 6.48 2.99 -6.38
N GLN A 19 6.23 2.07 -7.32
CA GLN A 19 5.23 2.25 -8.37
C GLN A 19 3.83 1.99 -7.82
N HIS A 20 3.69 1.02 -6.91
CA HIS A 20 2.46 0.82 -6.15
C HIS A 20 2.08 2.05 -5.31
N THR A 21 3.01 2.63 -4.54
CA THR A 21 2.70 3.81 -3.74
C THR A 21 2.45 5.06 -4.58
N ALA A 22 3.12 5.21 -5.74
CA ALA A 22 2.83 6.29 -6.68
C ALA A 22 1.41 6.21 -7.28
N PHE A 23 0.91 5.01 -7.53
CA PHE A 23 -0.47 4.78 -7.94
C PHE A 23 -1.46 5.14 -6.82
N ALA A 24 -1.21 4.66 -5.59
CA ALA A 24 -2.00 5.04 -4.41
C ALA A 24 -2.04 6.57 -4.22
N GLY A 25 -0.90 7.24 -4.40
CA GLY A 25 -0.81 8.70 -4.39
C GLY A 25 -1.66 9.37 -5.46
N SER A 26 -1.76 8.79 -6.66
CA SER A 26 -2.62 9.29 -7.73
C SER A 26 -4.11 9.19 -7.39
N LEU A 27 -4.52 8.13 -6.71
CA LEU A 27 -5.88 8.00 -6.18
C LEU A 27 -6.14 9.07 -5.10
N ALA A 28 -5.22 9.18 -4.14
CA ALA A 28 -5.32 10.11 -3.01
C ALA A 28 -5.45 11.58 -3.44
N ARG A 29 -4.71 12.01 -4.49
CA ARG A 29 -4.82 13.37 -5.06
C ARG A 29 -6.22 13.72 -5.54
N ASN A 30 -7.00 12.71 -5.94
CA ASN A 30 -8.33 12.86 -6.51
C ASN A 30 -9.44 12.46 -5.52
N PHE A 31 -9.11 12.11 -4.28
CA PHE A 31 -10.08 11.67 -3.29
C PHE A 31 -10.88 12.83 -2.70
N GLY A 32 -12.18 12.59 -2.53
CA GLY A 32 -13.12 13.50 -1.91
C GLY A 32 -14.07 14.16 -2.91
N ASN A 33 -15.31 14.34 -2.47
CA ASN A 33 -16.42 14.96 -3.20
C ASN A 33 -17.51 15.37 -2.19
N ASP A 34 -18.76 15.57 -2.64
CA ASP A 34 -19.87 15.95 -1.75
C ASP A 34 -20.25 14.85 -0.72
N THR A 35 -19.81 13.60 -0.94
CA THR A 35 -20.07 12.45 -0.07
C THR A 35 -18.86 12.07 0.78
N PHE A 36 -17.65 12.23 0.25
CA PHE A 36 -16.40 11.87 0.92
C PHE A 36 -15.58 13.11 1.24
N VAL A 37 -15.24 13.30 2.51
CA VAL A 37 -14.33 14.36 2.94
C VAL A 37 -12.94 14.05 2.39
N GLY A 38 -12.37 15.00 1.65
CA GLY A 38 -11.03 14.87 1.09
C GLY A 38 -9.93 14.87 2.16
N LEU A 39 -8.68 14.69 1.72
CA LEU A 39 -7.54 14.59 2.62
C LEU A 39 -7.34 15.86 3.46
N SER A 40 -7.13 15.65 4.75
CA SER A 40 -6.78 16.69 5.72
C SER A 40 -5.87 16.07 6.80
N PRO A 41 -4.82 16.77 7.28
CA PRO A 41 -4.15 17.86 6.57
C PRO A 41 -3.64 17.37 5.21
N ARG A 42 -3.88 18.16 4.14
CA ARG A 42 -3.71 17.68 2.76
C ARG A 42 -2.29 17.21 2.45
N GLU A 43 -1.28 18.01 2.77
CA GLU A 43 0.11 17.72 2.40
C GLU A 43 0.68 16.51 3.18
N PRO A 44 0.62 16.47 4.53
CA PRO A 44 1.15 15.33 5.27
C PRO A 44 0.42 14.02 4.95
N MET A 45 -0.88 14.08 4.67
CA MET A 45 -1.68 12.92 4.29
C MET A 45 -1.33 12.44 2.87
N GLN A 46 -1.21 13.34 1.89
CA GLN A 46 -0.77 12.98 0.55
C GLN A 46 0.64 12.37 0.56
N PHE A 47 1.55 12.97 1.34
CA PHE A 47 2.92 12.50 1.46
C PHE A 47 2.98 11.05 1.99
N ILE A 48 2.26 10.75 3.07
CA ILE A 48 2.28 9.37 3.60
C ILE A 48 1.68 8.38 2.61
N VAL A 49 0.62 8.71 1.87
CA VAL A 49 0.07 7.77 0.88
C VAL A 49 1.11 7.45 -0.21
N GLU A 50 1.86 8.43 -0.68
CA GLU A 50 2.92 8.23 -1.69
C GLU A 50 4.14 7.46 -1.18
N HIS A 51 4.33 7.39 0.15
CA HIS A 51 5.55 6.87 0.77
C HIS A 51 5.29 5.84 1.89
N HIS A 52 4.10 5.26 1.97
CA HIS A 52 3.73 4.35 3.07
C HIS A 52 4.60 3.08 3.10
N ASP A 53 5.14 2.68 1.95
CA ASP A 53 6.07 1.57 1.77
C ASP A 53 7.51 2.01 1.45
N GLN A 54 7.92 3.21 1.86
CA GLN A 54 9.25 3.74 1.54
C GLN A 54 10.42 2.83 2.00
N GLY A 55 10.23 2.01 3.04
CA GLY A 55 11.24 1.05 3.47
C GLY A 55 11.64 0.02 2.40
N TRP A 56 10.86 -0.13 1.33
CA TRP A 56 11.13 -1.04 0.23
C TRP A 56 12.16 -0.55 -0.80
N VAL A 57 12.61 0.71 -0.74
CA VAL A 57 13.46 1.30 -1.79
C VAL A 57 14.69 0.45 -2.13
N GLU A 58 15.37 -0.10 -1.14
CA GLU A 58 16.55 -0.95 -1.36
C GLU A 58 16.16 -2.28 -2.04
N LEU A 59 15.09 -2.94 -1.57
CA LEU A 59 14.59 -4.18 -2.18
C LEU A 59 14.06 -3.98 -3.60
N ASP A 60 13.47 -2.82 -3.90
CA ASP A 60 13.02 -2.47 -5.25
C ASP A 60 14.21 -2.30 -6.22
N VAL A 61 15.39 -1.89 -5.71
CA VAL A 61 16.62 -1.75 -6.51
C VAL A 61 17.32 -3.10 -6.67
N GLU A 62 17.47 -3.85 -5.59
CA GLU A 62 18.16 -5.15 -5.62
C GLU A 62 17.32 -6.24 -6.31
N ALA A 63 15.99 -6.14 -6.21
CA ALA A 63 15.01 -7.08 -6.73
C ALA A 63 15.40 -8.55 -6.45
N PRO A 64 15.63 -8.94 -5.18
CA PRO A 64 16.15 -10.26 -4.85
C PRO A 64 15.29 -11.37 -5.45
N GLN A 65 15.96 -12.33 -6.07
CA GLN A 65 15.31 -13.43 -6.79
C GLN A 65 14.74 -14.47 -5.83
N ASP A 66 13.51 -14.88 -6.08
CA ASP A 66 12.92 -16.10 -5.56
C ASP A 66 13.41 -17.30 -6.40
N PRO A 67 14.24 -18.21 -5.83
CA PRO A 67 14.78 -19.34 -6.57
C PRO A 67 13.71 -20.35 -7.01
N ALA A 68 12.52 -20.33 -6.41
CA ALA A 68 11.43 -21.22 -6.78
C ALA A 68 10.73 -20.78 -8.08
N THR A 69 10.69 -19.48 -8.35
CA THR A 69 9.97 -18.91 -9.49
C THR A 69 10.89 -18.32 -10.55
N GLY A 70 12.15 -18.02 -10.21
CA GLY A 70 13.08 -17.32 -11.09
C GLY A 70 12.77 -15.83 -11.27
N LEU A 71 11.78 -15.30 -10.55
CA LEU A 71 11.33 -13.91 -10.57
C LEU A 71 11.77 -13.19 -9.28
N PRO A 72 11.62 -11.85 -9.16
CA PRO A 72 11.80 -11.18 -7.87
C PRO A 72 10.81 -11.72 -6.84
N TYR A 73 11.16 -11.68 -5.56
CA TYR A 73 10.20 -12.01 -4.51
C TYR A 73 8.96 -11.13 -4.61
N ASN A 74 7.80 -11.79 -4.73
CA ASN A 74 6.51 -11.15 -4.53
C ASN A 74 6.36 -10.73 -3.06
N LEU A 75 5.60 -9.66 -2.78
CA LEU A 75 5.54 -9.03 -1.45
C LEU A 75 5.18 -10.02 -0.32
N THR A 76 4.33 -11.01 -0.60
CA THR A 76 3.88 -12.01 0.37
C THR A 76 4.86 -13.17 0.54
N ALA A 77 5.84 -13.29 -0.37
CA ALA A 77 6.85 -14.34 -0.40
C ALA A 77 8.25 -13.82 -0.02
N THR A 78 8.42 -12.51 0.15
CA THR A 78 9.68 -11.90 0.58
C THR A 78 10.12 -12.48 1.94
N PRO A 79 11.40 -12.82 2.12
CA PRO A 79 11.91 -13.34 3.39
C PRO A 79 11.59 -12.42 4.57
N LEU A 80 11.09 -13.00 5.67
CA LEU A 80 10.54 -12.21 6.79
C LEU A 80 11.51 -11.19 7.37
N LEU A 81 12.81 -11.48 7.48
CA LEU A 81 13.79 -10.52 7.99
C LEU A 81 13.93 -9.28 7.09
N GLN A 82 13.77 -9.44 5.77
CA GLN A 82 13.75 -8.31 4.84
C GLN A 82 12.44 -7.52 5.03
N ILE A 83 11.31 -8.21 5.17
CA ILE A 83 10.02 -7.57 5.48
C ILE A 83 10.09 -6.74 6.76
N ILE A 84 10.66 -7.27 7.86
CA ILE A 84 10.83 -6.52 9.11
C ILE A 84 11.65 -5.24 8.89
N SER A 85 12.73 -5.32 8.11
CA SER A 85 13.55 -4.15 7.75
C SER A 85 12.73 -3.09 7.00
N THR A 86 11.95 -3.50 5.98
CA THR A 86 11.08 -2.58 5.24
C THR A 86 10.00 -1.96 6.15
N SER A 87 9.36 -2.78 6.99
CA SER A 87 8.30 -2.39 7.93
C SER A 87 8.78 -1.34 8.92
N ALA A 88 10.03 -1.45 9.42
CA ALA A 88 10.63 -0.46 10.31
C ALA A 88 11.11 0.81 9.56
N GLY A 89 11.54 0.65 8.31
CA GLY A 89 12.06 1.73 7.48
C GLY A 89 11.01 2.76 7.07
N SER A 90 9.80 2.32 6.69
CA SER A 90 8.77 3.25 6.19
C SER A 90 8.33 4.28 7.25
N PRO A 91 8.01 3.90 8.50
CA PRO A 91 7.65 4.88 9.53
C PRO A 91 8.80 5.80 9.92
N ALA A 92 10.05 5.30 9.90
CA ALA A 92 11.23 6.12 10.14
C ALA A 92 11.38 7.25 9.11
N PHE A 93 11.21 6.91 7.83
CA PHE A 93 11.23 7.91 6.76
C PHE A 93 10.11 8.94 6.91
N ASN A 94 8.87 8.48 7.08
CA ASN A 94 7.70 9.37 7.13
C ASN A 94 7.68 10.26 8.37
N ALA A 95 8.19 9.78 9.52
CA ALA A 95 8.36 10.59 10.72
C ALA A 95 9.42 11.70 10.53
N GLY A 96 10.39 11.51 9.63
CA GLY A 96 11.35 12.55 9.25
C GLY A 96 10.74 13.67 8.41
N HIS A 97 9.59 13.44 7.78
CA HIS A 97 8.87 14.43 6.99
C HIS A 97 7.89 15.25 7.84
N HIS A 98 6.97 14.59 8.54
CA HIS A 98 5.96 15.25 9.37
C HIS A 98 5.43 14.31 10.47
N PRO A 99 5.14 14.80 11.71
CA PRO A 99 4.64 13.95 12.78
C PRO A 99 3.36 13.16 12.42
N PHE A 100 2.42 13.80 11.73
CA PHE A 100 1.22 13.16 11.19
C PHE A 100 1.54 12.02 10.22
N SER A 101 2.39 12.26 9.22
CA SER A 101 2.79 11.24 8.26
C SER A 101 3.46 10.05 8.95
N GLY A 102 4.37 10.33 9.89
CA GLY A 102 5.02 9.30 10.69
C GLY A 102 4.04 8.49 11.55
N LEU A 103 3.05 9.13 12.17
CA LEU A 103 2.06 8.47 13.01
C LEU A 103 1.21 7.50 12.17
N ILE A 104 0.67 7.98 11.06
CA ILE A 104 -0.14 7.15 10.15
C ILE A 104 0.69 6.02 9.54
N SER A 105 1.96 6.27 9.17
CA SER A 105 2.89 5.22 8.70
C SER A 105 3.11 4.15 9.76
N SER A 106 3.33 4.56 11.01
CA SER A 106 3.59 3.63 12.11
C SER A 106 2.36 2.77 12.41
N MET A 107 1.18 3.38 12.37
CA MET A 107 -0.08 2.65 12.48
C MET A 107 -0.29 1.69 11.30
N HIS A 108 0.09 2.09 10.08
CA HIS A 108 0.05 1.21 8.92
C HIS A 108 0.91 -0.03 9.15
N THR A 109 2.20 0.14 9.48
CA THR A 109 3.10 -0.96 9.82
C THR A 109 2.52 -1.81 10.96
N PHE A 110 2.21 -1.24 12.11
CA PHE A 110 1.73 -1.98 13.27
C PHE A 110 0.43 -2.74 12.96
N GLY A 111 -0.48 -2.09 12.23
CA GLY A 111 -1.76 -2.63 11.82
C GLY A 111 -1.65 -3.85 10.90
N LEU A 112 -0.64 -3.92 10.02
CA LEU A 112 -0.39 -5.12 9.21
C LEU A 112 -0.20 -6.36 10.09
N TYR A 113 0.46 -6.23 11.23
CA TYR A 113 0.72 -7.35 12.14
C TYR A 113 -0.46 -7.65 13.07
N ASN A 114 -1.26 -6.64 13.41
CA ASN A 114 -2.29 -6.70 14.47
C ASN A 114 -3.73 -6.54 13.95
N GLY A 115 -4.07 -7.16 12.81
CA GLY A 115 -5.46 -7.20 12.31
C GLY A 115 -6.03 -5.83 11.89
N ARG A 116 -5.15 -4.90 11.51
CA ARG A 116 -5.46 -3.54 11.06
C ARG A 116 -6.43 -2.81 12.00
N TYR A 117 -6.22 -2.90 13.32
CA TYR A 117 -7.09 -2.30 14.34
C TYR A 117 -8.56 -2.76 14.24
N GLY A 118 -8.78 -4.03 13.89
CA GLY A 118 -10.11 -4.61 13.74
C GLY A 118 -10.75 -4.41 12.36
N LEU A 119 -10.02 -3.85 11.39
CA LEU A 119 -10.48 -3.72 10.01
C LEU A 119 -10.25 -4.98 9.17
N SER A 120 -9.50 -5.97 9.69
CA SER A 120 -9.16 -7.20 8.98
C SER A 120 -9.04 -8.37 9.94
N ASP A 121 -9.66 -9.50 9.59
CA ASP A 121 -9.50 -10.77 10.30
C ASP A 121 -8.14 -11.44 10.03
N LYS A 122 -7.39 -10.96 9.03
CA LYS A 122 -6.01 -11.41 8.77
C LYS A 122 -5.05 -10.76 9.75
N VAL A 123 -4.49 -11.57 10.65
CA VAL A 123 -3.45 -11.19 11.61
C VAL A 123 -2.14 -11.84 11.17
N PHE A 124 -1.20 -11.05 10.65
CA PHE A 124 0.07 -11.60 10.14
C PHE A 124 0.94 -12.23 11.23
N LEU A 125 0.82 -11.79 12.49
CA LEU A 125 1.53 -12.37 13.64
C LEU A 125 1.31 -13.88 13.80
N ASP A 126 0.13 -14.39 13.43
CA ASP A 126 -0.21 -15.81 13.58
C ASP A 126 0.55 -16.71 12.61
N MET A 127 1.14 -16.13 11.57
CA MET A 127 1.88 -16.84 10.51
C MET A 127 3.41 -16.77 10.70
N ILE A 128 3.88 -16.14 11.77
CA ILE A 128 5.31 -15.87 11.99
C ILE A 128 5.96 -17.07 12.70
N PRO A 129 7.08 -17.61 12.17
CA PRO A 129 7.85 -18.65 12.85
C PRO A 129 8.33 -18.20 14.24
N ASP A 130 8.25 -19.10 15.22
CA ASP A 130 8.55 -18.76 16.62
C ASP A 130 9.98 -18.23 16.80
N GLU A 131 10.94 -18.67 15.98
CA GLU A 131 12.32 -18.20 16.04
C GLU A 131 12.49 -16.73 15.64
N LEU A 132 11.57 -16.20 14.83
CA LEU A 132 11.60 -14.83 14.32
C LEU A 132 10.61 -13.90 15.05
N ARG A 133 9.76 -14.45 15.92
CA ARG A 133 8.80 -13.70 16.75
C ARG A 133 9.48 -12.59 17.57
N PRO A 134 10.65 -12.80 18.22
CA PRO A 134 11.31 -11.73 18.99
C PRO A 134 11.68 -10.50 18.15
N ASN A 135 12.10 -10.69 16.89
CA ASN A 135 12.44 -9.58 15.99
C ASN A 135 11.21 -8.74 15.64
N VAL A 136 10.07 -9.40 15.46
CA VAL A 136 8.80 -8.72 15.16
C VAL A 136 8.28 -8.00 16.40
N ASP A 137 8.33 -8.63 17.56
CA ASP A 137 7.92 -8.03 18.84
C ASP A 137 8.73 -6.76 19.15
N GLU A 138 10.05 -6.78 18.94
CA GLU A 138 10.93 -5.62 19.12
C GLU A 138 10.56 -4.47 18.17
N MET A 139 10.33 -4.78 16.90
CA MET A 139 9.88 -3.79 15.91
C MET A 139 8.51 -3.20 16.31
N LEU A 140 7.53 -4.02 16.68
CA LEU A 140 6.19 -3.56 17.04
C LEU A 140 6.20 -2.72 18.34
N ALA A 141 7.03 -3.09 19.32
CA ALA A 141 7.22 -2.28 20.52
C ALA A 141 7.80 -0.90 20.18
N SER A 142 8.78 -0.85 19.28
CA SER A 142 9.38 0.41 18.80
C SER A 142 8.36 1.28 18.08
N GLU A 143 7.45 0.68 17.30
CA GLU A 143 6.39 1.42 16.62
C GLU A 143 5.33 1.95 17.58
N LEU A 144 5.00 1.25 18.68
CA LEU A 144 4.13 1.80 19.72
C LEU A 144 4.77 3.00 20.45
N GLU A 145 6.08 2.94 20.74
CA GLU A 145 6.82 4.07 21.30
C GLU A 145 6.83 5.27 20.33
N ARG A 146 7.03 5.01 19.04
CA ARG A 146 6.95 6.03 17.98
C ARG A 146 5.56 6.67 17.93
N GLN A 147 4.50 5.87 17.94
CA GLN A 147 3.12 6.38 17.94
C GLN A 147 2.88 7.32 19.13
N ALA A 148 3.26 6.91 20.34
CA ALA A 148 3.10 7.76 21.53
C ALA A 148 3.87 9.08 21.43
N ALA A 149 5.12 9.06 20.95
CA ALA A 149 5.94 10.25 20.78
C ALA A 149 5.38 11.19 19.71
N LEU A 150 4.95 10.66 18.56
CA LEU A 150 4.39 11.45 17.46
C LEU A 150 3.01 12.01 17.79
N THR A 151 2.17 11.28 18.51
CA THR A 151 0.91 11.80 19.05
C THR A 151 1.17 12.98 19.98
N THR A 152 2.11 12.85 20.93
CA THR A 152 2.49 13.96 21.83
C THR A 152 2.98 15.19 21.05
N ALA A 153 3.76 14.99 19.98
CA ALA A 153 4.23 16.07 19.12
C ALA A 153 3.06 16.76 18.38
N LEU A 154 2.11 15.99 17.86
CA LEU A 154 0.92 16.51 17.19
C LEU A 154 -0.03 17.24 18.14
N GLU A 155 -0.21 16.75 19.37
CA GLU A 155 -1.00 17.46 20.38
C GLU A 155 -0.47 18.87 20.65
N ALA A 156 0.86 19.05 20.56
CA ALA A 156 1.51 20.33 20.77
C ALA A 156 1.41 21.28 19.56
N THR A 157 1.41 20.78 18.33
CA THR A 157 1.41 21.62 17.11
C THR A 157 0.03 21.75 16.47
N ASP A 158 -0.70 20.64 16.37
CA ASP A 158 -1.95 20.52 15.61
C ASP A 158 -2.95 19.58 16.34
N PRO A 159 -3.45 19.96 17.52
CA PRO A 159 -4.24 19.08 18.38
C PRO A 159 -5.53 18.54 17.72
N GLY A 160 -6.06 19.24 16.71
CA GLY A 160 -7.21 18.76 15.93
C GLY A 160 -6.93 17.48 15.13
N TYR A 161 -5.67 17.20 14.82
CA TYR A 161 -5.25 16.00 14.09
C TYR A 161 -4.65 14.92 15.00
N ALA A 162 -4.62 15.14 16.31
CA ALA A 162 -4.02 14.22 17.27
C ALA A 162 -5.05 13.30 17.98
N SER A 163 -6.36 13.60 17.86
CA SER A 163 -7.39 12.77 18.51
C SER A 163 -7.45 11.36 17.91
N ASP A 164 -7.68 10.35 18.75
CA ASP A 164 -7.79 8.94 18.33
C ASP A 164 -8.79 8.75 17.18
N GLU A 165 -9.94 9.45 17.24
CA GLU A 165 -10.99 9.36 16.23
C GLU A 165 -10.52 9.87 14.87
N TYR A 166 -9.81 11.01 14.85
CA TYR A 166 -9.28 11.59 13.63
C TYR A 166 -8.12 10.77 13.06
N VAL A 167 -7.22 10.32 13.93
CA VAL A 167 -6.07 9.49 13.54
C VAL A 167 -6.54 8.17 12.93
N LEU A 168 -7.57 7.54 13.51
CA LEU A 168 -8.18 6.34 12.93
C LEU A 168 -8.89 6.62 11.59
N HIS A 169 -9.54 7.77 11.44
CA HIS A 169 -10.12 8.21 10.16
C HIS A 169 -9.05 8.34 9.07
N ALA A 170 -7.94 9.04 9.35
CA ALA A 170 -6.83 9.19 8.42
C ALA A 170 -6.15 7.86 8.09
N TYR A 171 -5.98 6.99 9.10
CA TYR A 171 -5.51 5.63 8.88
C TYR A 171 -6.39 4.85 7.90
N LYS A 172 -7.72 4.89 8.06
CA LYS A 172 -8.65 4.22 7.15
C LYS A 172 -8.56 4.76 5.71
N GLN A 173 -8.34 6.07 5.54
CA GLN A 173 -8.08 6.63 4.21
C GLN A 173 -6.84 6.00 3.57
N LEU A 174 -5.71 5.93 4.29
CA LEU A 174 -4.50 5.25 3.79
C LEU A 174 -4.80 3.79 3.45
N GLN A 175 -5.49 3.06 4.32
CA GLN A 175 -5.83 1.66 4.08
C GLN A 175 -6.69 1.46 2.84
N PHE A 176 -7.63 2.37 2.58
CA PHE A 176 -8.42 2.32 1.35
C PHE A 176 -7.53 2.46 0.11
N PHE A 177 -6.61 3.44 0.08
CA PHE A 177 -5.72 3.61 -1.08
C PHE A 177 -4.76 2.43 -1.27
N ASP A 178 -4.16 1.92 -0.20
CA ASP A 178 -3.32 0.71 -0.21
C ASP A 178 -4.10 -0.48 -0.80
N THR A 179 -5.24 -0.82 -0.19
CA THR A 179 -6.03 -2.00 -0.57
C THR A 179 -6.64 -1.92 -1.97
N LEU A 180 -7.13 -0.75 -2.40
CA LEU A 180 -7.60 -0.54 -3.77
C LEU A 180 -6.44 -0.70 -4.77
N SER A 181 -5.26 -0.16 -4.44
CA SER A 181 -4.08 -0.30 -5.29
C SER A 181 -3.61 -1.75 -5.36
N LEU A 182 -3.63 -2.49 -4.25
CA LEU A 182 -3.31 -3.92 -4.22
C LEU A 182 -4.31 -4.73 -5.06
N HIS A 183 -5.62 -4.48 -4.93
CA HIS A 183 -6.64 -5.15 -5.76
C HIS A 183 -6.34 -5.01 -7.25
N LEU A 184 -5.96 -3.80 -7.67
CA LEU A 184 -5.63 -3.47 -9.04
C LEU A 184 -4.22 -3.94 -9.47
N HIS A 185 -3.35 -4.39 -8.56
CA HIS A 185 -1.97 -4.76 -8.91
C HIS A 185 -1.67 -6.25 -8.77
N LEU A 186 -2.34 -6.96 -7.86
CA LEU A 186 -2.03 -8.36 -7.55
C LEU A 186 -2.32 -9.32 -8.72
N ASN A 187 -3.35 -9.02 -9.51
CA ASN A 187 -3.79 -9.84 -10.63
C ASN A 187 -3.68 -9.09 -11.97
N PRO A 188 -3.45 -9.80 -13.09
CA PRO A 188 -3.42 -9.21 -14.41
C PRO A 188 -4.76 -8.54 -14.77
N VAL A 189 -4.71 -7.57 -15.70
CA VAL A 189 -5.91 -6.91 -16.24
C VAL A 189 -6.86 -7.95 -16.83
N GLY A 190 -8.16 -7.88 -16.50
CA GLY A 190 -9.18 -8.85 -16.90
C GLY A 190 -9.30 -10.05 -15.96
N GLY A 191 -8.50 -10.11 -14.89
CA GLY A 191 -8.53 -11.16 -13.88
C GLY A 191 -8.53 -10.64 -12.44
N ARG A 192 -8.87 -9.36 -12.23
CA ARG A 192 -8.86 -8.75 -10.88
C ARG A 192 -10.14 -9.03 -10.12
N GLY A 193 -11.26 -9.10 -10.83
CA GLY A 193 -12.59 -9.41 -10.34
C GLY A 193 -13.23 -8.28 -9.54
N ASP A 194 -14.48 -8.54 -9.17
CA ASP A 194 -15.27 -7.68 -8.30
C ASP A 194 -14.80 -7.81 -6.85
N THR A 195 -14.94 -6.74 -6.08
CA THR A 195 -14.60 -6.73 -4.65
C THR A 195 -15.39 -5.67 -3.88
N GLU A 196 -15.27 -5.72 -2.55
CA GLU A 196 -15.79 -4.70 -1.65
C GLU A 196 -14.68 -4.20 -0.73
N PHE A 197 -14.67 -2.88 -0.52
CA PHE A 197 -13.79 -2.21 0.43
C PHE A 197 -14.65 -1.78 1.62
N PRO A 198 -14.64 -2.50 2.74
CA PRO A 198 -15.34 -2.06 3.95
C PRO A 198 -14.58 -0.92 4.62
N ASN A 199 -15.28 -0.16 5.45
CA ASN A 199 -14.71 0.88 6.30
C ASN A 199 -14.05 2.04 5.52
N VAL A 200 -14.53 2.36 4.31
CA VAL A 200 -14.06 3.55 3.57
C VAL A 200 -14.67 4.79 4.21
N PRO A 201 -13.86 5.69 4.76
CA PRO A 201 -14.38 6.78 5.58
C PRO A 201 -14.96 7.89 4.70
N ARG A 202 -16.24 8.19 4.87
CA ARG A 202 -16.87 9.40 4.30
C ARG A 202 -16.49 10.63 5.12
N SER A 203 -16.54 10.51 6.44
CA SER A 203 -16.08 11.53 7.39
C SER A 203 -15.57 10.87 8.66
N VAL A 204 -15.12 11.67 9.62
CA VAL A 204 -14.74 11.16 10.94
C VAL A 204 -15.97 10.47 11.58
N GLY A 205 -15.79 9.22 12.03
CA GLY A 205 -16.86 8.42 12.65
C GLY A 205 -17.93 7.86 11.69
N ASP A 206 -17.81 8.06 10.38
CA ASP A 206 -18.77 7.60 9.38
C ASP A 206 -18.07 6.90 8.21
N ASP A 207 -18.29 5.59 8.12
CA ASP A 207 -17.70 4.73 7.10
C ASP A 207 -18.76 4.03 6.25
N VAL A 208 -18.39 3.68 5.03
CA VAL A 208 -19.23 2.91 4.10
C VAL A 208 -18.46 1.72 3.52
N VAL A 209 -19.22 0.81 2.91
CA VAL A 209 -18.65 -0.17 1.97
C VAL A 209 -18.63 0.47 0.60
N VAL A 210 -17.49 0.43 -0.10
CA VAL A 210 -17.38 0.76 -1.51
C VAL A 210 -17.24 -0.53 -2.31
N SER A 211 -18.21 -0.83 -3.17
CA SER A 211 -18.15 -1.96 -4.09
C SER A 211 -17.40 -1.55 -5.36
N LEU A 212 -16.57 -2.45 -5.88
CA LEU A 212 -15.86 -2.33 -7.15
C LEU A 212 -16.30 -3.46 -8.08
N VAL A 213 -16.71 -3.11 -9.30
CA VAL A 213 -17.04 -4.06 -10.36
C VAL A 213 -16.05 -3.89 -11.52
N GLU A 214 -15.44 -4.99 -11.95
CA GLU A 214 -14.56 -5.01 -13.12
C GLU A 214 -15.38 -5.02 -14.41
N HIS A 215 -14.99 -4.17 -15.36
CA HIS A 215 -15.50 -4.15 -16.73
C HIS A 215 -14.36 -4.42 -17.71
N ASP A 216 -14.70 -4.52 -19.00
CA ASP A 216 -13.72 -4.70 -20.06
C ASP A 216 -12.74 -3.50 -20.17
N ASP A 217 -11.61 -3.73 -20.84
CA ASP A 217 -10.61 -2.70 -21.19
C ASP A 217 -10.03 -1.89 -20.02
N GLY A 218 -9.97 -2.49 -18.82
CA GLY A 218 -9.37 -1.85 -17.64
C GLY A 218 -10.25 -0.75 -17.02
N VAL A 219 -11.56 -0.83 -17.23
CA VAL A 219 -12.56 0.04 -16.61
C VAL A 219 -13.12 -0.63 -15.35
N TYR A 220 -13.30 0.13 -14.28
CA TYR A 220 -13.88 -0.35 -13.02
C TYR A 220 -14.89 0.66 -12.51
N SER A 221 -16.08 0.21 -12.11
CA SER A 221 -17.08 1.08 -11.49
C SER A 221 -17.03 0.96 -9.97
N LEU A 222 -17.14 2.08 -9.27
CA LEU A 222 -17.20 2.15 -7.81
C LEU A 222 -18.55 2.70 -7.34
N ASP A 223 -19.11 2.09 -6.30
CA ASP A 223 -20.34 2.56 -5.62
C ASP A 223 -20.22 2.44 -4.10
N PRO A 224 -20.34 3.52 -3.32
CA PRO A 224 -20.37 4.91 -3.77
C PRO A 224 -19.02 5.38 -4.33
N TYR A 225 -19.04 6.27 -5.32
CA TYR A 225 -17.84 6.77 -5.98
C TYR A 225 -17.08 7.79 -5.09
N PRO A 226 -15.81 7.55 -4.71
CA PRO A 226 -15.11 8.37 -3.72
C PRO A 226 -14.24 9.49 -4.30
N PHE A 227 -14.10 9.57 -5.62
CA PHE A 227 -13.22 10.54 -6.26
C PHE A 227 -13.97 11.78 -6.74
N ALA A 228 -13.22 12.88 -6.92
CA ALA A 228 -13.76 14.19 -7.28
C ALA A 228 -14.29 14.25 -8.72
N LEU A 229 -13.75 13.43 -9.62
CA LEU A 229 -14.06 13.42 -11.04
C LEU A 229 -14.46 12.01 -11.45
N ASP A 230 -15.66 11.86 -12.00
CA ASP A 230 -16.07 10.62 -12.67
C ASP A 230 -15.19 10.36 -13.91
N GLY A 231 -14.78 9.11 -14.10
CA GLY A 231 -13.87 8.71 -15.15
C GLY A 231 -12.41 9.09 -14.88
N LEU A 232 -11.95 8.90 -13.65
CA LEU A 232 -10.54 9.06 -13.25
C LEU A 232 -9.65 8.05 -13.95
N ASP A 233 -8.71 8.53 -14.77
CA ASP A 233 -7.67 7.72 -15.39
C ASP A 233 -6.38 7.76 -14.56
N VAL A 234 -5.89 6.59 -14.16
CA VAL A 234 -4.61 6.40 -13.47
C VAL A 234 -3.83 5.26 -14.11
N PHE A 235 -2.53 5.18 -13.87
CA PHE A 235 -1.70 4.13 -14.43
C PHE A 235 -0.59 3.75 -13.46
N THR A 236 -0.14 2.50 -13.58
CA THR A 236 1.02 1.96 -12.88
C THR A 236 2.06 1.55 -13.89
N GLU A 237 3.27 2.04 -13.70
CA GLU A 237 4.44 1.55 -14.43
C GLU A 237 4.91 0.22 -13.86
N GLY A 238 5.44 -0.62 -14.74
CA GLY A 238 6.02 -1.90 -14.40
C GLY A 238 6.83 -2.45 -15.55
N ARG A 239 7.24 -3.71 -15.43
CA ARG A 239 8.16 -4.36 -16.36
C ARG A 239 7.73 -5.78 -16.62
N TYR A 240 7.69 -6.17 -17.88
CA TYR A 240 7.47 -7.55 -18.26
C TYR A 240 8.76 -8.34 -18.12
N LEU A 241 8.73 -9.40 -17.32
CA LEU A 241 9.88 -10.23 -17.03
C LEU A 241 9.50 -11.72 -17.13
N PHE A 242 10.25 -12.47 -17.93
CA PHE A 242 10.19 -13.94 -17.90
C PHE A 242 10.97 -14.48 -16.69
N PRO A 243 10.61 -15.64 -16.13
CA PRO A 243 11.44 -16.35 -15.17
C PRO A 243 12.90 -16.44 -15.63
N GLN A 244 13.83 -16.08 -14.74
CA GLN A 244 15.27 -16.09 -15.00
C GLN A 244 15.96 -17.28 -14.35
N GLN A 245 17.18 -17.56 -14.79
CA GLN A 245 18.03 -18.58 -14.15
C GLN A 245 18.39 -18.14 -12.73
N VAL A 246 18.59 -19.11 -11.84
CA VAL A 246 19.00 -18.83 -10.46
C VAL A 246 20.36 -18.11 -10.45
N GLY A 247 20.44 -16.99 -9.75
CA GLY A 247 21.64 -16.17 -9.63
C GLY A 247 21.73 -15.03 -10.65
N THR A 248 20.71 -14.81 -11.47
CA THR A 248 20.62 -13.60 -12.29
C THR A 248 20.48 -12.36 -11.41
N ASP A 249 21.24 -11.31 -11.73
CA ASP A 249 21.06 -9.98 -11.14
C ASP A 249 19.78 -9.35 -11.71
N LEU A 250 18.66 -9.57 -11.02
CA LEU A 250 17.36 -9.08 -11.44
C LEU A 250 17.24 -7.56 -11.30
N GLY A 251 17.94 -6.95 -10.35
CA GLY A 251 17.97 -5.50 -10.18
C GLY A 251 18.54 -4.81 -11.43
N ALA A 252 19.72 -5.27 -11.89
CA ALA A 252 20.33 -4.77 -13.12
C ALA A 252 19.46 -5.06 -14.35
N LEU A 253 18.91 -6.29 -14.46
CA LEU A 253 18.06 -6.66 -15.58
C LEU A 253 16.79 -5.79 -15.66
N LEU A 254 16.11 -5.56 -14.53
CA LEU A 254 14.93 -4.72 -14.47
C LEU A 254 15.27 -3.25 -14.76
N ALA A 255 16.45 -2.76 -14.35
CA ALA A 255 16.89 -1.41 -14.69
C ALA A 255 16.99 -1.20 -16.21
N ASP A 256 17.45 -2.21 -16.95
CA ASP A 256 17.63 -2.19 -18.41
C ASP A 256 16.40 -2.65 -19.21
N THR A 257 15.39 -3.22 -18.54
CA THR A 257 14.15 -3.67 -19.18
C THR A 257 13.27 -2.46 -19.55
N GLU A 258 12.51 -2.56 -20.64
CA GLU A 258 11.60 -1.49 -21.07
C GLU A 258 10.50 -1.22 -20.03
N ILE A 259 10.14 0.05 -19.83
CA ILE A 259 9.01 0.43 -18.97
C ILE A 259 7.73 0.19 -19.76
N SER A 260 6.79 -0.53 -19.16
CA SER A 260 5.43 -0.64 -19.65
C SER A 260 4.47 -0.07 -18.59
N ALA A 261 3.22 0.19 -18.98
CA ALA A 261 2.21 0.74 -18.09
C ALA A 261 0.89 -0.01 -18.22
N GLN A 262 0.24 -0.28 -17.09
CA GLN A 262 -1.15 -0.72 -17.05
C GLN A 262 -2.03 0.48 -16.67
N HIS A 263 -3.06 0.74 -17.47
CA HIS A 263 -4.00 1.83 -17.25
C HIS A 263 -5.26 1.31 -16.55
N VAL A 264 -5.83 2.16 -15.70
CA VAL A 264 -7.07 1.91 -14.96
C VAL A 264 -7.94 3.13 -15.09
N ARG A 265 -9.20 2.91 -15.48
CA ARG A 265 -10.23 3.95 -15.50
C ARG A 265 -11.28 3.66 -14.43
N LEU A 266 -11.45 4.55 -13.47
CA LEU A 266 -12.43 4.43 -12.39
C LEU A 266 -13.64 5.31 -12.68
N VAL A 267 -14.82 4.70 -12.79
CA VAL A 267 -16.10 5.38 -13.08
C VAL A 267 -17.09 5.23 -11.92
N ALA A 268 -18.05 6.15 -11.80
CA ALA A 268 -19.21 5.94 -10.96
C ALA A 268 -20.11 4.83 -11.55
N ALA A 269 -20.70 4.01 -10.68
CA ALA A 269 -21.68 2.98 -11.10
C ALA A 269 -23.06 3.57 -11.43
#